data_AF-M1X5M7-F1
#
_entry.id   AF-M1X5M7-F1
#
_cell.length_a   1.000
_cell.length_b   1.000
_cell.length_c   1.000
_cell.angle_alpha   90.00
_cell.angle_beta   90.00
_cell.angle_gamma   90.00
#
_symmetry.space_group_name_H-M   'P 1'
#
loop_
_entity.id
_entity.type
_entity.pdbx_description
1 polymer ?
#
loop_
_entity_poly.entity_id
_entity_poly.type
_entity_poly.pdbx_seq_one_letter_code
_entity_poly.pdbx_strand_id
1 'polypeptide(L)'
;MEIITDFLKTTFKFISDVLGSAQKLLLPQDIYSWQTLIYLSIFSLLMSYWAQGIIVKNIIALCGWLFLILGTSWYTTDKPVLIPGTVMPVGALVTGGLVSVFAFGDEQNIFNPVSFVLWPTISAMITAIPEFFQGTGTNVSTQIPKPEARQKIIVLIAGSILVSCWLQVYFLVDSWVKDYPSLLNDDIDNSFLVKELYPIENSGPNKAPNNGTIILNKVALTIIDRIDKRPWYQVEILLKNTGSRNSEISKLGNELIVKELGDYKEKDLWRIEARVDNINPNNPDTYKLDLLSIWSGPTSKTYKNPRMAVYKQYEYYLKRSCRVEPIASNRVKIAGIECERVNNFFDEPPPSQR
;
A
#
# COMPACT_ATOMS: atom_id res chain seq x y z
N MET A 1 -22.35 27.37 -51.42
CA MET A 1 -22.77 25.95 -51.35
C MET A 1 -21.66 24.99 -51.77
N GLU A 2 -20.75 25.39 -52.66
CA GLU A 2 -19.65 24.55 -53.19
C GLU A 2 -18.53 24.23 -52.16
N ILE A 3 -18.28 25.11 -51.19
CA ILE A 3 -17.22 24.91 -50.18
C ILE A 3 -17.55 23.74 -49.23
N ILE A 4 -18.83 23.51 -48.94
CA ILE A 4 -19.27 22.44 -48.03
C ILE A 4 -19.17 21.08 -48.72
N THR A 5 -19.43 21.02 -50.03
CA THR A 5 -19.33 19.79 -50.82
C THR A 5 -17.88 19.33 -51.01
N ASP A 6 -16.94 20.27 -51.15
CA ASP A 6 -15.52 19.95 -51.27
C ASP A 6 -14.90 19.52 -49.93
N PHE A 7 -15.34 20.11 -48.82
CA PHE A 7 -14.91 19.69 -47.49
C PHE A 7 -15.41 18.29 -47.14
N LEU A 8 -16.67 17.95 -47.48
CA LEU A 8 -17.21 16.61 -47.29
C LEU A 8 -16.53 15.56 -48.18
N LYS A 9 -16.21 15.88 -49.44
CA LYS A 9 -15.45 14.96 -50.31
C LYS A 9 -14.04 14.71 -49.81
N THR A 10 -13.36 15.74 -49.32
CA THR A 10 -11.97 15.62 -48.85
C THR A 10 -11.90 14.82 -47.56
N THR A 11 -12.83 15.05 -46.63
CA THR A 11 -12.92 14.25 -45.38
C THR A 11 -13.36 12.81 -45.66
N PHE A 12 -14.29 12.58 -46.60
CA PHE A 12 -14.68 11.21 -46.97
C PHE A 12 -13.54 10.44 -47.65
N LYS A 13 -12.74 11.11 -48.49
CA LYS A 13 -11.56 10.51 -49.13
C LYS A 13 -10.46 10.20 -48.12
N PHE A 14 -10.23 11.10 -47.16
CA PHE A 14 -9.30 10.86 -46.06
C PHE A 14 -9.75 9.69 -45.18
N ILE A 15 -11.05 9.64 -44.84
CA ILE A 15 -11.63 8.52 -44.08
C ILE A 15 -11.51 7.23 -44.88
N SER A 16 -11.78 7.22 -46.19
CA SER A 16 -11.66 6.01 -47.01
C SER A 16 -10.22 5.55 -47.18
N ASP A 17 -9.24 6.47 -47.28
CA ASP A 17 -7.83 6.13 -47.37
C ASP A 17 -7.29 5.62 -46.02
N VAL A 18 -7.69 6.23 -44.91
CA VAL A 18 -7.37 5.75 -43.55
C VAL A 18 -8.04 4.41 -43.27
N LEU A 19 -9.30 4.23 -43.69
CA LEU A 19 -10.04 2.96 -43.54
C LEU A 19 -9.47 1.87 -44.47
N GLY A 20 -8.98 2.23 -45.66
CA GLY A 20 -8.31 1.33 -46.60
C GLY A 20 -6.92 0.88 -46.12
N SER A 21 -6.15 1.80 -45.54
CA SER A 21 -4.88 1.48 -44.88
C SER A 21 -5.09 0.69 -43.58
N ALA A 22 -6.13 1.01 -42.81
CA ALA A 22 -6.54 0.22 -41.66
C ALA A 22 -7.03 -1.17 -42.09
N GLN A 23 -7.77 -1.31 -43.19
CA GLN A 23 -8.19 -2.60 -43.74
C GLN A 23 -7.00 -3.46 -44.14
N LYS A 24 -5.96 -2.90 -44.75
CA LYS A 24 -4.73 -3.67 -45.07
C LYS A 24 -3.94 -4.10 -43.82
N LEU A 25 -4.13 -3.40 -42.70
CA LEU A 25 -3.55 -3.75 -41.41
C LEU A 25 -4.44 -4.73 -40.60
N LEU A 26 -5.77 -4.65 -40.80
CA LEU A 26 -6.79 -5.41 -40.05
C LEU A 26 -7.21 -6.72 -40.72
N LEU A 27 -7.21 -6.81 -42.05
CA LEU A 27 -7.57 -8.03 -42.78
C LEU A 27 -6.35 -8.95 -42.86
N PRO A 28 -6.42 -10.16 -42.26
CA PRO A 28 -5.30 -11.10 -42.29
C PRO A 28 -5.05 -11.55 -43.73
N GLN A 29 -3.78 -11.56 -44.15
CA GLN A 29 -3.39 -12.05 -45.48
C GLN A 29 -3.52 -13.58 -45.60
N ASP A 30 -3.61 -14.30 -44.47
CA ASP A 30 -3.80 -15.76 -44.39
C ASP A 30 -4.73 -16.17 -43.22
N ILE A 31 -5.54 -17.21 -43.40
CA ILE A 31 -6.47 -17.77 -42.40
C ILE A 31 -5.72 -18.30 -41.15
N TYR A 32 -4.46 -18.72 -41.33
CA TYR A 32 -3.54 -19.13 -40.27
C TYR A 32 -2.57 -18.00 -39.93
N SER A 33 -3.02 -17.02 -39.16
CA SER A 33 -2.21 -15.90 -38.70
C SER A 33 -2.44 -15.63 -37.23
N TRP A 34 -1.41 -15.21 -36.50
CA TRP A 34 -1.51 -14.76 -35.10
C TRP A 34 -2.59 -13.69 -34.90
N GLN A 35 -2.90 -12.92 -35.95
CA GLN A 35 -3.95 -11.91 -35.98
C GLN A 35 -5.35 -12.50 -35.75
N THR A 36 -5.64 -13.69 -36.31
CA THR A 36 -6.96 -14.32 -36.16
C THR A 36 -7.18 -14.76 -34.72
N LEU A 37 -6.15 -15.28 -34.04
CA LEU A 37 -6.21 -15.62 -32.61
C LEU A 37 -6.48 -14.38 -31.73
N ILE A 38 -5.82 -13.25 -32.02
CA ILE A 38 -6.07 -12.01 -31.28
C ILE A 38 -7.49 -11.49 -31.53
N TYR A 39 -8.00 -11.54 -32.76
CA TYR A 39 -9.39 -11.16 -33.02
C TYR A 39 -10.39 -12.08 -32.35
N LEU A 40 -10.12 -13.39 -32.33
CA LEU A 40 -10.98 -14.36 -31.68
C LEU A 40 -10.95 -14.19 -30.16
N SER A 41 -9.82 -13.77 -29.60
CA SER A 41 -9.71 -13.32 -28.20
C SER A 41 -10.61 -12.13 -27.90
N ILE A 42 -10.47 -11.04 -28.66
CA ILE A 42 -11.25 -9.80 -28.48
C ILE A 42 -12.74 -10.11 -28.63
N PHE A 43 -13.10 -10.89 -29.65
CA PHE A 43 -14.48 -11.31 -29.88
C PHE A 43 -15.02 -12.13 -28.71
N SER A 44 -14.25 -13.11 -28.22
CA SER A 44 -14.64 -13.92 -27.06
C SER A 44 -14.80 -13.05 -25.80
N LEU A 45 -13.88 -12.14 -25.52
CA LEU A 45 -14.02 -11.21 -24.39
C LEU A 45 -15.26 -10.31 -24.51
N LEU A 46 -15.55 -9.82 -25.72
CA LEU A 46 -16.73 -8.99 -25.99
C LEU A 46 -18.02 -9.79 -25.82
N MET A 47 -18.06 -11.03 -26.30
CA MET A 47 -19.19 -11.93 -26.11
C MET A 47 -19.37 -12.34 -24.64
N SER A 48 -18.28 -12.50 -23.89
CA SER A 48 -18.34 -12.75 -22.44
C SER A 48 -19.00 -11.59 -21.70
N TYR A 49 -18.72 -10.34 -22.08
CA TYR A 49 -19.37 -9.17 -21.49
C TYR A 49 -20.89 -9.15 -21.72
N TRP A 50 -21.36 -9.67 -22.86
CA TRP A 50 -22.79 -9.70 -23.23
C TRP A 50 -23.50 -10.97 -22.77
N ALA A 51 -22.76 -12.01 -22.37
CA ALA A 51 -23.32 -13.28 -21.95
C ALA A 51 -24.04 -13.18 -20.60
N GLN A 52 -25.27 -13.71 -20.55
CA GLN A 52 -26.03 -13.85 -19.32
C GLN A 52 -25.70 -15.18 -18.65
N GLY A 53 -25.29 -15.14 -17.38
CA GLY A 53 -24.94 -16.31 -16.57
C GLY A 53 -23.45 -16.45 -16.29
N ILE A 54 -23.11 -16.64 -15.00
CA ILE A 54 -21.73 -16.63 -14.49
C ILE A 54 -20.85 -17.72 -15.14
N ILE A 55 -21.39 -18.93 -15.30
CA ILE A 55 -20.62 -20.07 -15.84
C ILE A 55 -20.25 -19.84 -17.32
N VAL A 56 -21.23 -19.43 -18.13
CA VAL A 56 -21.03 -19.20 -19.57
C VAL A 56 -20.10 -18.01 -19.80
N LYS A 57 -20.29 -16.93 -19.04
CA LYS A 57 -19.40 -15.77 -19.03
C LYS A 57 -17.95 -16.16 -18.78
N ASN A 58 -17.70 -16.98 -17.75
CA ASN A 58 -16.35 -17.37 -17.35
C ASN A 58 -15.66 -18.28 -18.37
N ILE A 59 -16.39 -19.23 -18.97
CA ILE A 59 -15.84 -20.10 -20.02
C ILE A 59 -15.46 -19.27 -21.25
N ILE A 60 -16.33 -18.36 -21.69
CA ILE A 60 -16.06 -17.50 -22.85
C ILE A 60 -14.90 -16.53 -22.55
N ALA A 61 -14.81 -15.99 -21.33
CA ALA A 61 -13.68 -15.16 -20.91
C ALA A 61 -12.37 -15.96 -20.94
N LEU A 62 -12.37 -17.19 -20.43
CA LEU A 62 -11.22 -18.09 -20.42
C LEU A 62 -10.74 -18.40 -21.85
N CYS A 63 -11.66 -18.72 -22.76
CA CYS A 63 -11.33 -18.89 -24.18
C CYS A 63 -10.72 -17.61 -24.75
N GLY A 64 -11.26 -16.44 -24.39
CA GLY A 64 -10.72 -15.15 -24.79
C GLY A 64 -9.27 -14.95 -24.36
N TRP A 65 -8.96 -15.24 -23.10
CA TRP A 65 -7.60 -15.18 -22.58
C TRP A 65 -6.66 -16.20 -23.23
N LEU A 66 -7.11 -17.46 -23.43
CA LEU A 66 -6.30 -18.48 -24.09
C LEU A 66 -5.92 -18.08 -25.51
N PHE A 67 -6.89 -17.58 -26.31
CA PHE A 67 -6.60 -17.11 -27.66
C PHE A 67 -5.67 -15.88 -27.65
N LEU A 68 -5.76 -15.03 -26.62
CA LEU A 68 -4.85 -13.89 -26.45
C LEU A 68 -3.42 -14.36 -26.21
N ILE A 69 -3.23 -15.26 -25.25
CA ILE A 69 -1.92 -15.81 -24.88
C ILE A 69 -1.31 -16.56 -26.07
N LEU A 70 -2.09 -17.39 -26.75
CA LEU A 70 -1.63 -18.12 -27.94
C LEU A 70 -1.29 -17.18 -29.10
N GLY A 71 -2.14 -16.21 -29.40
CA GLY A 71 -1.93 -15.24 -30.46
C GLY A 71 -0.69 -14.37 -30.22
N THR A 72 -0.51 -13.88 -28.99
CA THR A 72 0.67 -13.09 -28.62
C THR A 72 1.95 -13.93 -28.57
N SER A 73 1.86 -15.18 -28.13
CA SER A 73 3.00 -16.12 -28.17
C SER A 73 3.46 -16.39 -29.60
N TRP A 74 2.51 -16.63 -30.51
CA TRP A 74 2.82 -16.83 -31.92
C TRP A 74 3.39 -15.55 -32.56
N TYR A 75 2.73 -14.41 -32.39
CA TYR A 75 3.21 -13.12 -32.91
C TYR A 75 4.67 -12.85 -32.57
N THR A 76 5.04 -13.19 -31.34
CA THR A 76 6.37 -12.88 -30.81
C THR A 76 7.42 -13.95 -31.13
N THR A 77 7.00 -15.14 -31.55
CA THR A 77 7.87 -16.21 -32.06
C THR A 77 8.27 -15.97 -33.52
N ASP A 78 7.40 -15.37 -34.34
CA ASP A 78 7.67 -15.11 -35.77
C ASP A 78 8.76 -14.05 -35.99
N LYS A 79 8.93 -13.09 -35.07
CA LYS A 79 10.01 -12.07 -35.12
C LYS A 79 10.54 -11.76 -33.71
N PRO A 80 11.45 -12.60 -33.18
CA PRO A 80 11.95 -12.41 -31.82
C PRO A 80 12.83 -11.16 -31.73
N VAL A 81 12.29 -10.09 -31.16
CA VAL A 81 13.09 -8.94 -30.71
C VAL A 81 13.66 -9.30 -29.34
N LEU A 82 14.98 -9.34 -29.24
CA LEU A 82 15.69 -9.62 -27.99
C LEU A 82 15.84 -8.33 -27.17
N ILE A 83 15.69 -8.44 -25.85
CA ILE A 83 15.98 -7.32 -24.95
C ILE A 83 17.50 -7.13 -24.90
N PRO A 84 18.03 -5.93 -25.20
CA PRO A 84 19.47 -5.68 -25.19
C PRO A 84 20.07 -6.02 -23.82
N GLY A 85 21.10 -6.89 -23.81
CA GLY A 85 21.77 -7.35 -22.59
C GLY A 85 21.22 -8.65 -21.97
N THR A 86 20.15 -9.24 -22.52
CA THR A 86 19.63 -10.54 -22.06
C THR A 86 19.39 -11.51 -23.22
N VAL A 87 19.21 -12.80 -22.91
CA VAL A 87 18.83 -13.84 -23.90
C VAL A 87 17.30 -13.92 -24.05
N MET A 88 16.56 -12.96 -23.48
CA MET A 88 15.12 -13.04 -23.33
C MET A 88 14.41 -12.33 -24.49
N PRO A 89 13.53 -13.02 -25.24
CA PRO A 89 12.72 -12.37 -26.25
C PRO A 89 11.67 -11.50 -25.55
N VAL A 90 11.44 -10.29 -26.06
CA VAL A 90 10.37 -9.38 -25.61
C VAL A 90 9.02 -10.11 -25.62
N GLY A 91 8.88 -11.07 -26.54
CA GLY A 91 7.75 -11.97 -26.61
C GLY A 91 7.43 -12.74 -25.35
N ALA A 92 8.42 -13.46 -24.82
CA ALA A 92 8.26 -14.23 -23.59
C ALA A 92 7.95 -13.33 -22.39
N LEU A 93 8.44 -12.09 -22.42
CA LEU A 93 8.09 -11.09 -21.41
C LEU A 93 6.60 -10.72 -21.51
N VAL A 94 6.12 -10.34 -22.69
CA VAL A 94 4.70 -9.97 -22.88
C VAL A 94 3.76 -11.15 -22.58
N THR A 95 4.08 -12.35 -23.08
CA THR A 95 3.25 -13.55 -22.88
C THR A 95 3.27 -14.01 -21.44
N GLY A 96 4.43 -14.00 -20.77
CA GLY A 96 4.48 -14.33 -19.35
C GLY A 96 3.76 -13.30 -18.47
N GLY A 97 3.74 -12.03 -18.87
CA GLY A 97 2.94 -11.01 -18.19
C GLY A 97 1.44 -11.27 -18.32
N LEU A 98 0.98 -11.59 -19.53
CA LEU A 98 -0.41 -12.00 -19.79
C LEU A 98 -0.80 -13.26 -19.02
N VAL A 99 0.07 -14.27 -18.99
CA VAL A 99 -0.14 -15.51 -18.22
C VAL A 99 -0.20 -15.22 -16.72
N SER A 100 0.69 -14.36 -16.20
CA SER A 100 0.68 -13.97 -14.79
C SER A 100 -0.60 -13.24 -14.40
N VAL A 101 -1.04 -12.28 -15.22
CA VAL A 101 -2.30 -11.55 -14.99
C VAL A 101 -3.50 -12.46 -15.09
N PHE A 102 -3.51 -13.40 -16.05
CA PHE A 102 -4.59 -14.37 -16.17
C PHE A 102 -4.64 -15.36 -14.99
N ALA A 103 -3.49 -15.87 -14.54
CA ALA A 103 -3.43 -16.89 -13.50
C ALA A 103 -3.68 -16.35 -12.09
N PHE A 104 -3.27 -15.10 -11.80
CA PHE A 104 -3.32 -14.50 -10.46
C PHE A 104 -4.15 -13.21 -10.38
N GLY A 105 -4.77 -12.79 -11.49
CA GLY A 105 -5.69 -11.66 -11.51
C GLY A 105 -6.97 -11.97 -10.74
N ASP A 106 -7.47 -10.97 -10.02
CA ASP A 106 -8.74 -11.04 -9.29
C ASP A 106 -9.78 -10.13 -9.95
N GLU A 107 -11.07 -10.44 -9.81
CA GLU A 107 -12.17 -9.66 -10.41
C GLU A 107 -12.20 -8.21 -9.90
N GLN A 108 -11.72 -7.95 -8.68
CA GLN A 108 -11.67 -6.62 -8.09
C GLN A 108 -10.39 -5.84 -8.44
N ASN A 109 -9.29 -6.54 -8.74
CA ASN A 109 -8.01 -5.94 -9.07
C ASN A 109 -7.26 -6.81 -10.09
N ILE A 110 -7.38 -6.42 -11.36
CA ILE A 110 -6.65 -7.02 -12.48
C ILE A 110 -5.13 -6.93 -12.25
N PHE A 111 -4.68 -5.88 -11.54
CA PHE A 111 -3.29 -5.63 -11.19
C PHE A 111 -2.96 -6.11 -9.77
N ASN A 112 -3.04 -7.42 -9.56
CA ASN A 112 -2.62 -8.04 -8.30
C ASN A 112 -1.08 -7.97 -8.16
N PRO A 113 -0.52 -7.55 -7.00
CA PRO A 113 0.91 -7.59 -6.72
C PRO A 113 1.55 -8.96 -7.04
N VAL A 114 0.84 -10.06 -6.78
CA VAL A 114 1.34 -11.42 -7.06
C VAL A 114 1.63 -11.63 -8.54
N SER A 115 0.79 -11.10 -9.44
CA SER A 115 0.97 -11.20 -10.88
C SER A 115 2.26 -10.51 -11.33
N PHE A 116 2.58 -9.34 -10.77
CA PHE A 116 3.82 -8.62 -11.05
C PHE A 116 5.04 -9.33 -10.48
N VAL A 117 4.94 -9.89 -9.28
CA VAL A 117 6.03 -10.63 -8.64
C VAL A 117 6.38 -11.88 -9.45
N LEU A 118 5.41 -12.62 -9.97
CA LEU A 118 5.65 -13.87 -10.73
C LEU A 118 5.88 -13.66 -12.22
N TRP A 119 5.69 -12.45 -12.73
CA TRP A 119 5.90 -12.13 -14.14
C TRP A 119 7.32 -12.47 -14.63
N PRO A 120 8.42 -12.02 -14.00
CA PRO A 120 9.77 -12.35 -14.46
C PRO A 120 10.04 -13.86 -14.54
N THR A 121 9.56 -14.63 -13.55
CA THR A 121 9.81 -16.08 -13.46
C THR A 121 9.02 -16.86 -14.51
N ILE A 122 7.74 -16.53 -14.71
CA ILE A 122 6.91 -17.17 -15.74
C ILE A 122 7.47 -16.87 -17.13
N SER A 123 7.87 -15.62 -17.39
CA SER A 123 8.47 -15.25 -18.67
C SER A 123 9.81 -15.97 -18.91
N ALA A 124 10.63 -16.17 -17.87
CA ALA A 124 11.86 -16.96 -17.99
C ALA A 124 11.57 -18.44 -18.29
N MET A 125 10.55 -19.02 -17.67
CA MET A 125 10.11 -20.40 -17.99
C MET A 125 9.65 -20.52 -19.44
N ILE A 126 8.83 -19.60 -19.93
CA ILE A 126 8.36 -19.60 -21.33
C ILE A 126 9.54 -19.52 -22.30
N THR A 127 10.54 -18.69 -21.99
CA THR A 127 11.77 -18.58 -22.79
C THR A 127 12.56 -19.88 -22.84
N ALA A 128 12.53 -20.68 -21.77
CA ALA A 128 13.29 -21.92 -21.67
C ALA A 128 12.61 -23.10 -22.41
N ILE A 129 11.28 -23.08 -22.58
CA ILE A 129 10.51 -24.20 -23.16
C ILE A 129 11.05 -24.64 -24.54
N PRO A 130 11.29 -23.74 -25.52
CA PRO A 130 11.73 -24.14 -26.86
C PRO A 130 13.07 -24.88 -26.88
N GLU A 131 13.97 -24.61 -25.92
CA GLU A 131 15.31 -25.25 -25.86
C GLU A 131 15.25 -26.74 -25.50
N PHE A 132 14.12 -27.23 -24.99
CA PHE A 132 13.90 -28.66 -24.68
C PHE A 132 13.30 -29.45 -25.86
N PHE A 133 12.92 -28.77 -26.95
CA PHE A 133 12.29 -29.38 -28.12
C PHE A 133 13.04 -28.97 -29.40
N GLN A 134 13.61 -29.94 -30.12
CA GLN A 134 14.11 -29.71 -31.49
C GLN A 134 13.23 -30.46 -32.50
N GLY A 135 12.82 -29.75 -33.55
CA GLY A 135 12.07 -30.30 -34.68
C GLY A 135 11.27 -29.22 -35.42
N THR A 136 11.51 -29.08 -36.73
CA THR A 136 10.61 -28.35 -37.64
C THR A 136 9.53 -29.31 -38.12
N GLY A 137 8.28 -29.12 -37.67
CA GLY A 137 7.13 -29.90 -38.14
C GLY A 137 6.76 -31.09 -37.24
N THR A 138 6.39 -32.22 -37.85
CA THR A 138 5.67 -33.35 -37.22
C THR A 138 6.53 -34.32 -36.40
N ASN A 139 7.85 -34.14 -36.35
CA ASN A 139 8.77 -34.97 -35.56
C ASN A 139 9.37 -34.15 -34.41
N VAL A 140 8.64 -34.05 -33.31
CA VAL A 140 9.13 -33.44 -32.06
C VAL A 140 9.87 -34.52 -31.28
N SER A 141 11.20 -34.39 -31.17
CA SER A 141 11.99 -35.24 -30.27
C SER A 141 12.38 -34.44 -29.03
N THR A 142 12.07 -34.98 -27.84
CA THR A 142 12.50 -34.42 -26.56
C THR A 142 14.00 -34.66 -26.40
N GLN A 143 14.78 -33.58 -26.34
CA GLN A 143 16.22 -33.66 -26.14
C GLN A 143 16.64 -32.87 -24.91
N ILE A 144 17.64 -33.38 -24.19
CA ILE A 144 18.24 -32.63 -23.10
C ILE A 144 19.12 -31.53 -23.73
N PRO A 145 18.92 -30.24 -23.39
CA PRO A 145 19.63 -29.13 -24.02
C PRO A 145 21.16 -29.27 -23.90
N LYS A 146 21.88 -28.63 -24.84
CA LYS A 146 23.35 -28.56 -24.82
C LYS A 146 23.85 -27.90 -23.52
N PRO A 147 25.03 -28.26 -23.00
CA PRO A 147 25.54 -27.75 -21.71
C PRO A 147 25.61 -26.21 -21.66
N GLU A 148 25.96 -25.55 -22.76
CA GLU A 148 25.98 -24.08 -22.86
C GLU A 148 24.58 -23.46 -22.74
N ALA A 149 23.57 -24.07 -23.34
CA ALA A 149 22.18 -23.62 -23.24
C ALA A 149 21.64 -23.82 -21.82
N ARG A 150 22.02 -24.90 -21.14
CA ARG A 150 21.64 -25.15 -19.72
C ARG A 150 22.13 -24.03 -18.81
N GLN A 151 23.38 -23.62 -18.95
CA GLN A 151 23.95 -22.56 -18.11
C GLN A 151 23.22 -21.23 -18.35
N LYS A 152 22.91 -20.89 -19.61
CA LYS A 152 22.13 -19.69 -19.95
C LYS A 152 20.72 -19.72 -19.35
N ILE A 153 20.02 -20.86 -19.43
CA ILE A 153 18.68 -21.04 -18.85
C ILE A 153 18.72 -20.91 -17.32
N ILE A 154 19.70 -21.55 -16.66
CA ILE A 154 19.84 -21.49 -15.20
C ILE A 154 20.10 -20.05 -14.75
N VAL A 155 21.00 -19.33 -15.42
CA VAL A 155 21.30 -17.92 -15.10
C VAL A 155 20.07 -17.04 -15.34
N LEU A 156 19.32 -17.27 -16.43
CA LEU A 156 18.09 -16.54 -16.73
C LEU A 156 17.02 -16.74 -15.65
N ILE A 157 16.76 -17.99 -15.25
CA ILE A 157 15.78 -18.32 -14.23
C ILE A 157 16.22 -17.80 -12.86
N ALA A 158 17.49 -17.97 -12.49
CA ALA A 158 18.01 -17.46 -11.22
C ALA A 158 17.93 -15.92 -11.15
N GLY A 159 18.27 -15.24 -12.25
CA GLY A 159 18.14 -13.80 -12.36
C GLY A 159 16.69 -13.33 -12.24
N SER A 160 15.75 -14.02 -12.89
CA SER A 160 14.34 -13.66 -12.81
C SER A 160 13.73 -13.92 -11.42
N ILE A 161 14.12 -15.01 -10.75
CA ILE A 161 13.74 -15.27 -9.34
C ILE A 161 14.28 -14.15 -8.43
N LEU A 162 15.51 -13.71 -8.65
CA LEU A 162 16.10 -12.62 -7.87
C LEU A 162 15.30 -11.32 -8.06
N VAL A 163 14.96 -10.97 -9.29
CA VAL A 163 14.09 -9.81 -9.60
C VAL A 163 12.71 -9.96 -8.95
N SER A 164 12.10 -11.15 -9.04
CA SER A 164 10.82 -11.44 -8.38
C SER A 164 10.89 -11.26 -6.86
N CYS A 165 11.98 -11.69 -6.22
CA CYS A 165 12.20 -11.49 -4.79
C CYS A 165 12.27 -10.00 -4.44
N TRP A 166 12.99 -9.20 -5.25
CA TRP A 166 13.04 -7.75 -5.06
C TRP A 166 11.67 -7.08 -5.21
N LEU A 167 10.88 -7.48 -6.22
CA LEU A 167 9.51 -6.99 -6.38
C LEU A 167 8.62 -7.37 -5.18
N GLN A 168 8.77 -8.59 -4.65
CA GLN A 168 8.02 -9.03 -3.48
C GLN A 168 8.35 -8.19 -2.24
N VAL A 169 9.64 -7.91 -2.02
CA VAL A 169 10.08 -7.04 -0.93
C VAL A 169 9.50 -5.63 -1.10
N TYR A 170 9.50 -5.09 -2.32
CA TYR A 170 8.93 -3.77 -2.60
C TYR A 170 7.44 -3.70 -2.23
N PHE A 171 6.61 -4.64 -2.71
CA PHE A 171 5.17 -4.63 -2.41
C PHE A 171 4.88 -4.87 -0.92
N LEU A 172 5.70 -5.69 -0.25
CA LEU A 172 5.58 -5.90 1.19
C LEU A 172 5.83 -4.61 1.97
N VAL A 173 6.91 -3.89 1.64
CA VAL A 173 7.26 -2.61 2.28
C VAL A 173 6.19 -1.55 2.00
N ASP A 174 5.72 -1.45 0.76
CA ASP A 174 4.62 -0.53 0.38
C ASP A 174 3.34 -0.82 1.18
N SER A 175 2.98 -2.09 1.34
CA SER A 175 1.83 -2.50 2.17
C SER A 175 2.03 -2.12 3.64
N TRP A 176 3.23 -2.30 4.20
CA TRP A 176 3.50 -1.92 5.58
C TRP A 176 3.40 -0.41 5.80
N VAL A 177 3.92 0.39 4.87
CA VAL A 177 3.86 1.85 4.96
C VAL A 177 2.42 2.36 4.87
N LYS A 178 1.58 1.74 4.04
CA LYS A 178 0.15 2.06 3.96
C LYS A 178 -0.60 1.71 5.23
N ASP A 179 -0.33 0.54 5.82
CA ASP A 179 -1.02 0.06 7.02
C ASP A 179 -0.53 0.77 8.31
N TYR A 180 0.73 1.19 8.35
CA TYR A 180 1.41 1.76 9.51
C TYR A 180 2.24 3.01 9.12
N PRO A 181 1.58 4.14 8.78
CA PRO A 181 2.28 5.37 8.39
C PRO A 181 3.20 5.91 9.49
N SER A 182 2.94 5.60 10.76
CA SER A 182 3.80 6.00 11.87
C SER A 182 5.22 5.40 11.82
N LEU A 183 5.43 4.31 11.05
CA LEU A 183 6.76 3.72 10.82
C LEU A 183 7.68 4.63 9.99
N LEU A 184 7.12 5.55 9.19
CA LEU A 184 7.91 6.49 8.38
C LEU A 184 8.65 7.54 9.22
N ASN A 185 8.25 7.71 10.47
CA ASN A 185 8.89 8.63 11.41
C ASN A 185 10.00 7.95 12.23
N ASP A 186 10.20 6.65 12.01
CA ASP A 186 11.26 5.90 12.64
C ASP A 186 12.60 6.13 11.93
N ASP A 187 13.70 5.95 12.67
CA ASP A 187 15.04 6.07 12.12
C ASP A 187 15.39 4.80 11.31
N ILE A 188 15.26 4.90 9.98
CA ILE A 188 15.57 3.82 9.04
C ILE A 188 16.93 4.07 8.37
N ASP A 189 17.73 5.04 8.84
CA ASP A 189 18.97 5.49 8.18
C ASP A 189 20.02 4.37 8.03
N ASN A 190 19.92 3.31 8.83
CA ASN A 190 20.78 2.12 8.78
C ASN A 190 20.21 0.94 7.97
N SER A 191 19.04 1.06 7.35
CA SER A 191 18.47 0.00 6.51
C SER A 191 18.96 0.12 5.07
N PHE A 192 19.56 -0.96 4.56
CA PHE A 192 20.00 -1.05 3.15
C PHE A 192 18.83 -0.95 2.15
N LEU A 193 17.60 -1.24 2.59
CA LEU A 193 16.42 -1.39 1.73
C LEU A 193 15.57 -0.12 1.58
N VAL A 194 15.64 0.81 2.52
CA VAL A 194 14.66 1.90 2.67
C VAL A 194 15.41 3.20 2.96
N LYS A 195 16.25 3.64 2.01
CA LYS A 195 17.03 4.87 2.22
C LYS A 195 16.25 6.16 1.89
N GLU A 196 15.11 6.06 1.21
CA GLU A 196 14.31 7.22 0.81
C GLU A 196 12.94 6.75 0.25
N LEU A 197 12.04 6.26 1.12
CA LEU A 197 10.64 6.14 0.75
C LEU A 197 10.00 7.54 0.84
N TYR A 198 10.16 8.31 -0.24
CA TYR A 198 9.59 9.66 -0.44
C TYR A 198 10.05 10.72 0.58
N PRO A 199 10.45 11.93 0.15
CA PRO A 199 10.49 13.07 1.05
C PRO A 199 9.04 13.48 1.33
N ILE A 200 8.37 12.79 2.25
CA ILE A 200 7.14 13.33 2.82
C ILE A 200 7.62 14.53 3.66
N GLU A 201 7.21 15.74 3.30
CA GLU A 201 7.68 17.00 3.93
C GLU A 201 7.56 16.99 5.49
N ASN A 202 6.78 16.06 6.04
CA ASN A 202 6.50 15.90 7.46
C ASN A 202 7.03 14.59 8.11
N SER A 203 7.80 13.76 7.43
CA SER A 203 8.47 12.59 8.02
C SER A 203 9.94 12.88 8.30
N GLY A 204 10.52 12.15 9.26
CA GLY A 204 11.93 12.24 9.63
C GLY A 204 12.19 11.82 11.07
N PRO A 205 13.42 11.35 11.38
CA PRO A 205 13.80 11.00 12.74
C PRO A 205 13.67 12.26 13.60
N ASN A 206 12.94 12.15 14.72
CA ASN A 206 12.57 13.23 15.65
C ASN A 206 11.36 14.10 15.27
N LYS A 207 10.65 13.83 14.17
CA LYS A 207 9.34 14.46 13.92
C LYS A 207 8.24 13.63 14.56
N ALA A 208 7.32 14.31 15.24
CA ALA A 208 6.16 13.69 15.85
C ALA A 208 5.28 13.02 14.77
N PRO A 209 4.85 11.76 14.94
CA PRO A 209 3.98 11.09 13.99
C PRO A 209 2.65 11.84 13.88
N ASN A 210 2.25 12.12 12.65
CA ASN A 210 1.07 12.93 12.35
C ASN A 210 -0.19 12.36 13.03
N ASN A 211 -0.38 11.04 12.93
CA ASN A 211 -1.53 10.35 13.52
C ASN A 211 -1.57 10.51 15.05
N GLY A 212 -0.45 10.32 15.73
CA GLY A 212 -0.34 10.60 17.18
C GLY A 212 -0.70 12.04 17.54
N THR A 213 -0.27 13.03 16.72
CA THR A 213 -0.63 14.44 16.95
C THR A 213 -2.11 14.73 16.72
N ILE A 214 -2.72 14.14 15.68
CA ILE A 214 -4.14 14.32 15.35
C ILE A 214 -5.01 13.77 16.48
N ILE A 215 -4.72 12.56 16.96
CA ILE A 215 -5.44 11.95 18.09
C ILE A 215 -5.31 12.84 19.32
N LEU A 216 -4.08 13.22 19.69
CA LEU A 216 -3.83 13.99 20.91
C LEU A 216 -4.51 15.36 20.87
N ASN A 217 -4.51 16.03 19.71
CA ASN A 217 -5.21 17.30 19.51
C ASN A 217 -6.73 17.15 19.66
N LYS A 218 -7.33 16.13 19.06
CA LYS A 218 -8.77 15.88 19.17
C LYS A 218 -9.19 15.51 20.59
N VAL A 219 -8.39 14.68 21.27
CA VAL A 219 -8.60 14.32 22.68
C VAL A 219 -8.53 15.57 23.55
N ALA A 220 -7.50 16.41 23.38
CA ALA A 220 -7.33 17.63 24.15
C ALA A 220 -8.50 18.61 23.95
N LEU A 221 -8.94 18.82 22.71
CA LEU A 221 -10.10 19.68 22.42
C LEU A 221 -11.39 19.14 23.06
N THR A 222 -11.63 17.83 22.98
CA THR A 222 -12.81 17.21 23.60
C THR A 222 -12.77 17.32 25.12
N ILE A 223 -11.59 17.21 25.74
CA ILE A 223 -11.42 17.39 27.18
C ILE A 223 -11.63 18.84 27.59
N ILE A 224 -11.12 19.80 26.82
CA ILE A 224 -11.34 21.23 27.05
C ILE A 224 -12.84 21.53 27.06
N ASP A 225 -13.58 21.10 26.03
CA ASP A 225 -15.03 21.30 25.94
C ASP A 225 -15.79 20.65 27.12
N ARG A 226 -15.30 19.51 27.61
CA ARG A 226 -15.93 18.77 28.69
C ARG A 226 -15.61 19.31 30.08
N ILE A 227 -14.47 19.96 30.27
CA ILE A 227 -14.02 20.51 31.56
C ILE A 227 -14.38 22.00 31.69
N ASP A 228 -14.26 22.77 30.60
CA ASP A 228 -14.53 24.20 30.62
C ASP A 228 -15.98 24.47 31.06
N LYS A 229 -16.14 25.46 31.93
CA LYS A 229 -17.45 25.90 32.46
C LYS A 229 -18.21 24.88 33.30
N ARG A 230 -17.61 23.76 33.70
CA ARG A 230 -18.23 22.80 34.63
C ARG A 230 -18.01 23.16 36.10
N PRO A 231 -18.90 22.70 37.02
CA PRO A 231 -18.69 22.87 38.45
C PRO A 231 -17.40 22.17 38.92
N TRP A 232 -16.58 22.87 39.72
CA TRP A 232 -15.27 22.38 40.17
C TRP A 232 -15.32 20.98 40.81
N TYR A 233 -16.32 20.72 41.65
CA TYR A 233 -16.48 19.43 42.33
C TYR A 233 -16.55 18.22 41.36
N GLN A 234 -17.24 18.36 40.22
CA GLN A 234 -17.34 17.29 39.23
C GLN A 234 -16.00 17.05 38.53
N VAL A 235 -15.28 18.14 38.23
CA VAL A 235 -13.97 18.11 37.58
C VAL A 235 -12.92 17.52 38.52
N GLU A 236 -12.97 17.86 39.80
CA GLU A 236 -12.04 17.32 40.80
C GLU A 236 -12.19 15.80 40.97
N ILE A 237 -13.43 15.28 40.98
CA ILE A 237 -13.69 13.84 40.98
C ILE A 237 -13.15 13.18 39.71
N LEU A 238 -13.38 13.80 38.56
CA LEU A 238 -12.89 13.30 37.27
C LEU A 238 -11.35 13.25 37.27
N LEU A 239 -10.67 14.32 37.71
CA LEU A 239 -9.21 14.40 37.78
C LEU A 239 -8.63 13.37 38.76
N LYS A 240 -9.23 13.19 39.94
CA LYS A 240 -8.81 12.17 40.92
C LYS A 240 -8.93 10.74 40.37
N ASN A 241 -9.97 10.48 39.57
CA ASN A 241 -10.19 9.17 38.95
C ASN A 241 -9.40 8.95 37.65
N THR A 242 -8.68 9.97 37.17
CA THR A 242 -7.97 9.94 35.88
C THR A 242 -6.72 9.05 35.91
N GLY A 243 -6.10 8.82 37.07
CA GLY A 243 -4.89 7.98 37.20
C GLY A 243 -5.07 6.49 36.87
N SER A 244 -6.32 6.01 36.74
CA SER A 244 -6.59 4.62 36.38
C SER A 244 -6.56 4.40 34.87
N ARG A 245 -6.02 3.24 34.43
CA ARG A 245 -6.00 2.80 33.02
C ARG A 245 -7.40 2.69 32.38
N ASN A 246 -8.45 2.63 33.21
CA ASN A 246 -9.85 2.62 32.80
C ASN A 246 -10.58 3.96 33.01
N SER A 247 -9.82 5.06 33.11
CA SER A 247 -10.40 6.39 33.26
C SER A 247 -11.33 6.73 32.08
N GLU A 248 -12.28 7.61 32.36
CA GLU A 248 -13.20 8.11 31.33
C GLU A 248 -12.45 8.79 30.18
N ILE A 249 -11.30 9.42 30.48
CA ILE A 249 -10.41 10.04 29.49
C ILE A 249 -9.76 8.98 28.59
N SER A 250 -9.28 7.86 29.15
CA SER A 250 -8.72 6.77 28.36
C SER A 250 -9.78 6.11 27.47
N LYS A 251 -11.02 5.95 27.94
CA LYS A 251 -12.13 5.44 27.12
C LYS A 251 -12.45 6.36 25.94
N LEU A 252 -12.56 7.66 26.21
CA LEU A 252 -12.76 8.68 25.19
C LEU A 252 -11.62 8.69 24.16
N GLY A 253 -10.38 8.53 24.62
CA GLY A 253 -9.20 8.41 23.77
C GLY A 253 -9.30 7.22 22.82
N ASN A 254 -9.69 6.05 23.32
CA ASN A 254 -9.85 4.84 22.50
C ASN A 254 -10.99 4.98 21.47
N GLU A 255 -12.10 5.61 21.84
CA GLU A 255 -13.20 5.90 20.89
C GLU A 255 -12.74 6.81 19.74
N LEU A 256 -11.95 7.85 20.07
CA LEU A 256 -11.38 8.76 19.07
C LEU A 256 -10.33 8.07 18.20
N ILE A 257 -9.51 7.18 18.75
CA ILE A 257 -8.58 6.35 17.96
C ILE A 257 -9.36 5.53 16.93
N VAL A 258 -10.41 4.83 17.33
CA VAL A 258 -11.20 4.00 16.40
C VAL A 258 -11.88 4.85 15.33
N LYS A 259 -12.34 6.06 15.69
CA LYS A 259 -12.99 6.97 14.75
C LYS A 259 -12.02 7.57 13.72
N GLU A 260 -10.82 7.94 14.14
CA GLU A 260 -9.86 8.68 13.31
C GLU A 260 -8.89 7.76 12.55
N LEU A 261 -8.58 6.61 13.13
CA LEU A 261 -7.66 5.61 12.56
C LEU A 261 -8.37 4.33 12.15
N GLY A 262 -9.70 4.37 12.01
CA GLY A 262 -10.51 3.18 11.71
C GLY A 262 -10.01 2.39 10.50
N ASP A 263 -9.52 3.11 9.50
CA ASP A 263 -9.01 2.60 8.22
C ASP A 263 -7.58 2.02 8.32
N TYR A 264 -6.83 2.34 9.37
CA TYR A 264 -5.44 1.89 9.56
C TYR A 264 -5.34 0.78 10.60
N LYS A 265 -4.42 -0.16 10.39
CA LYS A 265 -4.13 -1.23 11.37
C LYS A 265 -3.36 -0.72 12.59
N GLU A 266 -2.70 0.43 12.46
CA GLU A 266 -1.94 1.02 13.57
C GLU A 266 -2.80 1.47 14.76
N LYS A 267 -4.13 1.55 14.63
CA LYS A 267 -5.04 1.98 15.70
C LYS A 267 -4.88 1.16 16.99
N ASP A 268 -4.62 -0.14 16.87
CA ASP A 268 -4.48 -1.05 18.01
C ASP A 268 -3.14 -0.87 18.73
N LEU A 269 -2.19 -0.16 18.10
CA LEU A 269 -0.85 0.10 18.62
C LEU A 269 -0.74 1.44 19.35
N TRP A 270 -1.74 2.32 19.18
CA TRP A 270 -1.85 3.60 19.87
C TRP A 270 -2.66 3.46 21.16
N ARG A 271 -2.21 4.11 22.23
CA ARG A 271 -2.98 4.22 23.48
C ARG A 271 -2.93 5.63 24.05
N ILE A 272 -4.03 6.05 24.69
CA ILE A 272 -4.12 7.33 25.38
C ILE A 272 -4.10 7.12 26.89
N GLU A 273 -3.13 7.75 27.54
CA GLU A 273 -3.01 7.78 28.99
C GLU A 273 -3.14 9.22 29.47
N ALA A 274 -3.90 9.44 30.54
CA ALA A 274 -3.98 10.73 31.20
C ALA A 274 -3.36 10.62 32.59
N ARG A 275 -2.55 11.59 32.97
CA ARG A 275 -1.83 11.62 34.25
C ARG A 275 -2.10 12.94 34.93
N VAL A 276 -2.36 12.89 36.23
CA VAL A 276 -2.69 14.07 37.01
C VAL A 276 -1.70 14.22 38.14
N ASP A 277 -0.98 15.34 38.13
CA ASP A 277 -0.08 15.74 39.21
C ASP A 277 -0.59 17.02 39.86
N ASN A 278 -0.41 17.18 41.17
CA ASN A 278 -0.71 18.44 41.84
C ASN A 278 0.49 19.40 41.66
N ILE A 279 0.26 20.58 41.08
CA ILE A 279 1.34 21.52 40.70
C ILE A 279 1.93 22.20 41.92
N ASN A 280 1.12 22.48 42.95
CA ASN A 280 1.54 23.34 44.05
C ASN A 280 1.11 22.77 45.40
N PRO A 281 2.04 22.35 46.27
CA PRO A 281 1.70 21.93 47.63
C PRO A 281 1.07 23.06 48.46
N ASN A 282 1.27 24.33 48.07
CA ASN A 282 0.69 25.49 48.74
C ASN A 282 -0.69 25.91 48.18
N ASN A 283 -1.11 25.37 47.03
CA ASN A 283 -2.45 25.60 46.46
C ASN A 283 -3.04 24.25 45.99
N PRO A 284 -3.78 23.53 46.85
CA PRO A 284 -4.24 22.19 46.56
C PRO A 284 -5.25 22.11 45.41
N ASP A 285 -5.83 23.25 45.01
CA ASP A 285 -6.85 23.33 43.96
C ASP A 285 -6.25 23.46 42.54
N THR A 286 -4.93 23.36 42.36
CA THR A 286 -4.28 23.49 41.03
C THR A 286 -3.71 22.17 40.53
N TYR A 287 -4.28 21.62 39.46
CA TYR A 287 -3.87 20.34 38.87
C TYR A 287 -3.15 20.51 37.54
N LYS A 288 -2.15 19.65 37.30
CA LYS A 288 -1.53 19.42 35.99
C LYS A 288 -2.14 18.16 35.41
N LEU A 289 -2.85 18.29 34.30
CA LEU A 289 -3.32 17.17 33.51
C LEU A 289 -2.38 16.98 32.32
N ASP A 290 -1.60 15.90 32.36
CA ASP A 290 -0.74 15.48 31.28
C ASP A 290 -1.47 14.43 30.43
N LEU A 291 -1.72 14.76 29.16
CA LEU A 291 -2.29 13.85 28.18
C LEU A 291 -1.15 13.23 27.36
N LEU A 292 -1.07 11.91 27.36
CA LEU A 292 -0.05 11.14 26.66
C LEU A 292 -0.70 10.32 25.56
N SER A 293 -0.14 10.41 24.36
CA SER A 293 -0.39 9.47 23.26
C SER A 293 0.85 8.61 23.09
N ILE A 294 0.71 7.31 23.37
CA ILE A 294 1.83 6.38 23.45
C ILE A 294 1.74 5.40 22.28
N TRP A 295 2.86 5.27 21.56
CA TRP A 295 3.05 4.24 20.55
C TRP A 295 3.60 2.97 21.20
N SER A 296 2.93 1.85 20.95
CA SER A 296 3.35 0.52 21.40
C SER A 296 3.61 -0.46 20.24
N GLY A 297 3.70 0.08 19.02
CA GLY A 297 3.99 -0.69 17.81
C GLY A 297 5.48 -0.96 17.60
N PRO A 298 5.84 -1.66 16.52
CA PRO A 298 7.23 -1.92 16.16
C PRO A 298 8.01 -0.61 16.02
N THR A 299 9.26 -0.64 16.44
CA THR A 299 10.20 0.47 16.34
C THR A 299 11.61 -0.06 16.04
N SER A 300 12.42 0.73 15.37
CA SER A 300 13.81 0.44 15.00
C SER A 300 14.72 0.43 16.22
N LYS A 301 14.33 1.15 17.27
CA LYS A 301 15.07 1.29 18.52
C LYS A 301 14.70 0.16 19.47
N THR A 302 15.69 -0.32 20.22
CA THR A 302 15.48 -1.28 21.30
C THR A 302 15.82 -0.61 22.62
N TYR A 303 14.90 -0.65 23.60
CA TYR A 303 15.15 -0.12 24.93
C TYR A 303 15.70 -1.22 25.84
N LYS A 304 16.90 -1.01 26.38
CA LYS A 304 17.43 -1.85 27.46
C LYS A 304 17.01 -1.23 28.80
N ASN A 305 16.10 -1.91 29.49
CA ASN A 305 15.69 -1.47 30.81
C ASN A 305 16.87 -1.63 31.79
N PRO A 306 17.39 -0.57 32.42
CA PRO A 306 18.51 -0.68 33.35
C PRO A 306 18.17 -1.52 34.60
N ARG A 307 16.88 -1.75 34.89
CA ARG A 307 16.41 -2.53 36.05
C ARG A 307 16.00 -3.97 35.72
N MET A 308 15.93 -4.35 34.45
CA MET A 308 15.59 -5.71 34.02
C MET A 308 16.51 -6.12 32.87
N ALA A 309 17.18 -7.26 32.99
CA ALA A 309 18.02 -7.84 31.93
C ALA A 309 17.21 -8.39 30.73
N VAL A 310 16.07 -7.76 30.41
CA VAL A 310 15.14 -8.14 29.35
C VAL A 310 14.96 -6.95 28.42
N TYR A 311 15.17 -7.16 27.12
CA TYR A 311 14.85 -6.18 26.10
C TYR A 311 13.34 -5.98 26.05
N LYS A 312 12.89 -4.74 26.23
CA LYS A 312 11.48 -4.37 26.04
C LYS A 312 11.37 -3.62 24.73
N GLN A 313 10.24 -3.82 24.05
CA GLN A 313 9.86 -3.04 22.88
C GLN A 313 9.88 -1.55 23.23
N TYR A 314 10.52 -0.76 22.39
CA TYR A 314 10.71 0.66 22.61
C TYR A 314 9.40 1.40 22.33
N GLU A 315 8.89 2.08 23.35
CA GLU A 315 7.70 2.92 23.27
C GLU A 315 8.16 4.38 23.22
N TYR A 316 7.50 5.20 22.42
CA TYR A 316 7.67 6.65 22.45
C TYR A 316 6.31 7.29 22.72
N TYR A 317 6.30 8.56 23.12
CA TYR A 317 5.05 9.24 23.44
C TYR A 317 5.03 10.71 23.03
N LEU A 318 3.84 11.18 22.72
CA LEU A 318 3.53 12.60 22.62
C LEU A 318 2.84 13.04 23.90
N LYS A 319 3.20 14.22 24.39
CA LYS A 319 2.65 14.79 25.60
C LYS A 319 2.07 16.16 25.33
N ARG A 320 0.89 16.41 25.89
CA ARG A 320 0.29 17.73 25.99
C ARG A 320 -0.11 17.99 27.43
N SER A 321 0.47 19.02 28.03
CA SER A 321 0.15 19.41 29.40
C SER A 321 -0.96 20.46 29.42
N CYS A 322 -1.87 20.32 30.39
CA CYS A 322 -2.93 21.26 30.66
C CYS A 322 -2.94 21.63 32.15
N ARG A 323 -3.14 22.90 32.44
CA ARG A 323 -3.35 23.43 33.79
C ARG A 323 -4.85 23.54 34.03
N VAL A 324 -5.32 22.95 35.12
CA VAL A 324 -6.74 22.99 35.53
C VAL A 324 -6.83 23.65 36.90
N GLU A 325 -7.62 24.71 37.00
CA GLU A 325 -7.77 25.49 38.23
C GLU A 325 -9.20 26.04 38.40
N PRO A 326 -9.66 26.31 39.63
CA PRO A 326 -10.97 26.89 39.85
C PRO A 326 -10.94 28.39 39.58
N ILE A 327 -11.82 28.84 38.69
CA ILE A 327 -12.13 30.25 38.47
C ILE A 327 -13.35 30.60 39.33
N ALA A 328 -13.19 31.60 40.20
CA ALA A 328 -14.28 32.08 41.05
C ALA A 328 -15.30 32.85 40.20
N SER A 329 -16.51 32.29 40.05
CA SER A 329 -17.62 32.97 39.37
C SER A 329 -18.75 33.20 40.36
N ASN A 330 -18.80 34.42 40.91
CA ASN A 330 -19.79 35.08 41.81
C ASN A 330 -20.48 34.29 42.94
N ARG A 331 -20.74 32.99 42.83
CA ARG A 331 -21.28 32.08 43.87
C ARG A 331 -20.83 30.60 43.73
N VAL A 332 -20.27 30.18 42.58
CA VAL A 332 -19.87 28.78 42.33
C VAL A 332 -18.45 28.76 41.73
N LYS A 333 -17.57 27.89 42.25
CA LYS A 333 -16.26 27.63 41.64
C LYS A 333 -16.48 26.84 40.35
N ILE A 334 -16.05 27.42 39.23
CA ILE A 334 -16.13 26.80 37.90
C ILE A 334 -14.71 26.37 37.52
N ALA A 335 -14.54 25.26 36.82
CA ALA A 335 -13.23 24.86 36.33
C ALA A 335 -12.83 25.68 35.09
N GLY A 336 -11.60 26.19 35.10
CA GLY A 336 -10.90 26.67 33.92
C GLY A 336 -9.80 25.68 33.53
N ILE A 337 -9.61 25.49 32.23
CA ILE A 337 -8.53 24.66 31.68
C ILE A 337 -7.74 25.44 30.64
N GLU A 338 -6.42 25.45 30.81
CA GLU A 338 -5.49 26.04 29.84
C GLU A 338 -4.48 24.97 29.42
N CYS A 339 -4.50 24.58 28.14
CA CYS A 339 -3.59 23.60 27.58
C CYS A 339 -2.47 24.27 26.78
N GLU A 340 -1.30 23.64 26.79
CA GLU A 340 -0.20 24.02 25.90
C GLU A 340 -0.64 23.99 24.43
N ARG A 341 -0.11 24.92 23.62
CA ARG A 341 -0.46 25.04 22.19
C ARG A 341 0.21 24.00 21.32
N VAL A 342 1.34 23.45 21.76
CA VAL A 342 2.19 22.53 21.00
C VAL A 342 2.25 21.20 21.72
N ASN A 343 2.24 20.10 20.95
CA ASN A 343 2.48 18.77 21.47
C ASN A 343 3.98 18.53 21.54
N ASN A 344 4.47 18.08 22.69
CA ASN A 344 5.88 17.76 22.89
C ASN A 344 6.09 16.27 22.56
N PHE A 345 7.01 15.98 21.64
CA PHE A 345 7.39 14.62 21.28
C PHE A 345 8.57 14.17 22.13
N PHE A 346 8.43 13.00 22.74
CA PHE A 346 9.46 12.37 23.55
C PHE A 346 9.82 11.03 22.93
N ASP A 347 11.02 10.98 22.36
CA ASP A 347 11.66 9.76 21.90
C ASP A 347 12.32 9.05 23.09
N GLU A 348 11.49 8.62 24.03
CA GLU A 348 11.87 7.85 25.21
C GLU A 348 10.62 7.13 25.76
N PRO A 349 10.78 6.04 26.53
CA PRO A 349 9.64 5.37 27.15
C PRO A 349 8.91 6.31 28.12
N PRO A 350 7.57 6.24 28.21
CA PRO A 350 6.82 7.08 29.12
C PRO A 350 7.24 6.81 30.57
N PRO A 351 7.37 7.85 31.42
CA PRO A 351 7.76 7.66 32.82
C PRO A 351 6.76 6.75 33.54
N SER A 352 7.17 6.03 34.59
CA SER A 352 6.24 5.23 35.39
C SER A 352 5.20 6.13 36.08
N GLN A 353 3.92 5.72 36.09
CA GLN A 353 2.92 6.35 36.94
C GLN A 353 3.37 6.25 38.41
N ARG A 354 3.30 7.37 39.13
CA ARG A 354 3.61 7.44 40.57
C ARG A 354 2.38 7.16 41.41
#